data_AF-A0A0G1MWZ7-F1
#
_entry.id   AF-A0A0G1MWZ7-F1
#
_cell.length_a   1.000
_cell.length_b   1.000
_cell.length_c   1.000
_cell.angle_alpha   90.00
_cell.angle_beta   90.00
_cell.angle_gamma   90.00
#
_symmetry.space_group_name_H-M   'P 1'
#
loop_
_entity.id
_entity.type
_entity.pdbx_description
1 polymer ?
#
loop_
_entity_poly.entity_id
_entity_poly.type
_entity_poly.pdbx_seq_one_letter_code
_entity_poly.pdbx_strand_id
1 'polypeptide(L)'
;MPREEVTITFVEGRTLKEYGALLAERGLVPSVEVWARAVGSVAPRYRVLFPGLFADAPANAGLEGYFFPDTYRFFKNTSARSIIEKALREMDEKLSTEARAKIK
;
A
#
# COMPACT_ATOMS: atom_id res chain seq x y z
N MET A 1 -2.67 26.95 6.92
CA MET A 1 -1.53 26.28 7.58
C MET A 1 -1.06 25.15 6.68
N PRO A 2 0.25 24.99 6.44
CA PRO A 2 0.74 23.85 5.65
C PRO A 2 0.40 22.55 6.39
N ARG A 3 -0.05 21.53 5.64
CA ARG A 3 -0.28 20.20 6.19
C ARG A 3 1.08 19.59 6.50
N GLU A 4 1.26 19.07 7.71
CA GLU A 4 2.50 18.41 8.10
C GLU A 4 2.66 17.10 7.31
N GLU A 5 3.82 16.90 6.70
CA GLU A 5 4.16 15.71 5.94
C GLU A 5 5.05 14.77 6.74
N VAL A 6 4.82 13.47 6.61
CA VAL A 6 5.61 12.40 7.18
C VAL A 6 6.10 11.51 6.05
N THR A 7 7.39 11.20 6.10
CA THR A 7 8.04 10.29 5.15
C THR A 7 8.19 8.92 5.79
N ILE A 8 7.80 7.86 5.06
CA ILE A 8 7.88 6.46 5.48
C ILE A 8 8.52 5.66 4.37
N THR A 9 9.45 4.79 4.74
CA THR A 9 10.03 3.82 3.82
C THR A 9 9.42 2.44 4.08
N PHE A 10 8.82 1.85 3.04
CA PHE A 10 8.46 0.44 3.01
C PHE A 10 9.65 -0.34 2.47
N VAL A 11 10.13 -1.30 3.24
CA VAL A 11 11.32 -2.09 2.91
C VAL A 11 10.90 -3.54 2.66
N GLU A 12 11.55 -4.18 1.69
CA GLU A 12 11.27 -5.58 1.38
C GLU A 12 11.40 -6.49 2.60
N GLY A 13 10.64 -7.59 2.59
CA GLY A 13 10.66 -8.57 3.67
C GLY A 13 9.89 -8.18 4.93
N ARG A 14 9.26 -7.00 4.99
CA ARG A 14 8.35 -6.63 6.08
C ARG A 14 6.91 -7.02 5.79
N THR A 15 6.23 -7.39 6.86
CA THR A 15 4.82 -7.73 6.85
C THR A 15 3.91 -6.50 6.93
N LEU A 16 2.66 -6.63 6.46
CA LEU A 16 1.65 -5.57 6.66
C LEU A 16 1.42 -5.25 8.15
N LYS A 17 1.60 -6.22 9.06
CA LYS A 17 1.50 -5.98 10.50
C LYS A 17 2.60 -5.03 11.00
N GLU A 18 3.84 -5.24 10.55
CA GLU A 18 4.98 -4.38 10.90
C GLU A 18 4.81 -2.97 10.30
N TYR A 19 4.28 -2.86 9.09
CA TYR A 19 3.91 -1.55 8.54
C TYR A 19 2.82 -0.87 9.35
N GLY A 20 1.81 -1.61 9.83
CA GLY A 20 0.78 -1.06 10.71
C GLY A 20 1.36 -0.44 11.97
N ALA A 21 2.32 -1.13 12.62
CA ALA A 21 3.02 -0.62 13.79
C ALA A 21 3.82 0.66 13.47
N LEU A 22 4.61 0.65 12.39
CA LEU A 22 5.40 1.80 11.94
C LEU A 22 4.51 3.02 11.62
N LEU A 23 3.41 2.81 10.91
CA LEU A 23 2.47 3.88 10.54
C LEU A 23 1.77 4.47 11.75
N ALA A 24 1.42 3.63 12.74
CA ALA A 24 0.79 4.08 13.98
C ALA A 24 1.76 4.88 14.86
N GLU A 25 2.99 4.38 15.03
CA GLU A 25 4.08 5.07 15.74
C GLU A 25 4.35 6.46 15.16
N ARG A 26 4.25 6.58 13.83
CA ARG A 26 4.48 7.83 13.09
C ARG A 26 3.25 8.73 13.01
N GLY A 27 2.14 8.34 13.63
CA GLY A 27 0.89 9.11 13.66
C GLY A 27 0.19 9.25 12.30
N LEU A 28 0.50 8.36 11.35
CA LEU A 28 -0.14 8.34 10.03
C LEU A 28 -1.46 7.57 10.03
N VAL A 29 -1.59 6.59 10.92
CA VAL A 29 -2.86 5.91 11.18
C VAL A 29 -3.17 5.95 12.69
N PRO A 30 -4.45 5.93 13.09
CA PRO A 30 -4.82 6.05 14.51
C PRO A 30 -4.34 4.88 15.37
N SER A 31 -4.31 3.66 14.82
CA SER A 31 -3.81 2.48 15.53
C SER A 31 -3.50 1.33 14.57
N VAL A 32 -2.80 0.32 15.07
CA VAL A 32 -2.50 -0.92 14.32
C VAL A 32 -3.79 -1.67 13.96
N GLU A 33 -4.82 -1.62 14.80
CA GLU A 33 -6.12 -2.26 14.53
C GLU A 33 -6.86 -1.56 13.40
N VAL A 34 -6.79 -0.22 13.32
CA VAL A 34 -7.36 0.52 12.20
C VAL A 34 -6.67 0.13 10.89
N TRP A 35 -5.35 0.00 10.91
CA TRP A 35 -4.59 -0.51 9.76
C TRP A 35 -4.97 -1.96 9.40
N ALA A 36 -4.98 -2.87 10.37
CA ALA A 36 -5.31 -4.27 10.16
C ALA A 36 -6.71 -4.46 9.54
N ARG A 37 -7.71 -3.69 10.02
CA ARG A 37 -9.04 -3.66 9.39
C ARG A 37 -8.98 -3.13 7.97
N ALA A 38 -8.22 -2.07 7.73
CA ALA A 38 -8.09 -1.47 6.41
C ALA A 38 -7.35 -2.35 5.39
N VAL A 39 -6.45 -3.25 5.80
CA VAL A 39 -5.84 -4.21 4.87
C VAL A 39 -6.67 -5.50 4.74
N GLY A 40 -7.37 -5.91 5.80
CA GLY A 40 -8.17 -7.14 5.80
C GLY A 40 -9.54 -7.01 5.12
N SER A 41 -10.14 -5.81 5.07
CA SER A 41 -11.51 -5.61 4.59
C SER A 41 -11.66 -5.40 3.07
N VAL A 42 -10.58 -5.52 2.28
CA VAL A 42 -10.52 -4.76 1.02
C VAL A 42 -10.13 -5.55 -0.23
N ALA A 43 -10.05 -6.88 -0.14
CA ALA A 43 -9.80 -7.73 -1.32
C ALA A 43 -10.75 -7.43 -2.50
N PRO A 44 -12.08 -7.25 -2.35
CA PRO A 44 -12.95 -7.03 -3.51
C PRO A 44 -12.74 -5.66 -4.19
N ARG A 45 -12.60 -4.59 -3.41
CA ARG A 45 -12.50 -3.23 -3.95
C ARG A 45 -11.19 -3.01 -4.70
N TYR A 46 -10.07 -3.46 -4.14
CA TYR A 46 -8.77 -3.25 -4.78
C TYR A 46 -8.59 -4.10 -6.04
N ARG A 47 -9.23 -5.27 -6.12
CA ARG A 47 -9.31 -6.04 -7.38
C ARG A 47 -10.04 -5.28 -8.49
N VAL A 48 -11.08 -4.53 -8.15
CA VAL A 48 -11.80 -3.68 -9.12
C VAL A 48 -10.97 -2.46 -9.52
N LEU A 49 -10.26 -1.84 -8.56
CA LEU A 49 -9.45 -0.64 -8.82
C LEU A 49 -8.13 -0.95 -9.54
N PHE A 50 -7.55 -2.14 -9.31
CA PHE A 50 -6.25 -2.58 -9.84
C PHE A 50 -6.37 -3.99 -10.47
N PRO A 51 -7.19 -4.17 -11.51
CA PRO A 51 -7.47 -5.49 -12.06
C PRO A 51 -6.23 -6.19 -12.62
N GLY A 52 -5.27 -5.45 -13.18
CA GLY A 52 -4.01 -5.99 -13.69
C GLY A 52 -3.13 -6.59 -12.58
N LEU A 53 -3.06 -5.91 -11.43
CA LEU A 53 -2.25 -6.34 -10.29
C LEU A 53 -2.76 -7.65 -9.65
N PHE A 54 -4.08 -7.88 -9.68
CA PHE A 54 -4.72 -9.03 -9.03
C PHE A 54 -5.27 -10.07 -10.01
N ALA A 55 -4.96 -9.99 -11.31
CA ALA A 55 -5.52 -10.88 -12.34
C ALA A 55 -5.27 -12.36 -12.03
N ASP A 56 -4.06 -12.69 -11.58
CA ASP A 56 -3.64 -14.06 -11.25
C ASP A 56 -3.73 -14.36 -9.74
N ALA A 57 -4.20 -13.41 -8.92
CA ALA A 57 -4.25 -13.57 -7.48
C ALA A 57 -5.50 -14.36 -7.06
N PRO A 58 -5.39 -15.41 -6.21
CA PRO A 58 -6.55 -16.16 -5.75
C PRO A 58 -7.53 -15.25 -5.01
N ALA A 59 -8.84 -15.52 -5.07
CA ALA A 59 -9.88 -14.59 -4.57
C ALA A 59 -9.73 -14.19 -3.08
N ASN A 60 -9.13 -15.07 -2.28
CA ASN A 60 -8.82 -14.86 -0.86
C ASN A 60 -7.43 -14.26 -0.59
N ALA A 61 -6.65 -13.93 -1.62
CA ALA A 61 -5.36 -13.26 -1.43
C ALA A 61 -5.57 -11.90 -0.75
N GLY A 62 -4.78 -11.67 0.31
CA GLY A 62 -4.66 -10.37 0.95
C GLY A 62 -3.78 -9.43 0.14
N LEU A 63 -3.34 -8.35 0.80
CA LEU A 63 -2.46 -7.34 0.19
C LEU A 63 -0.98 -7.56 0.54
N GLU A 64 -0.65 -8.67 1.19
CA GLU A 64 0.71 -9.02 1.57
C GLU A 64 1.54 -9.20 0.29
N GLY A 65 2.71 -8.57 0.21
CA GLY A 65 3.57 -8.60 -0.97
C GLY A 65 3.13 -7.69 -2.14
N TYR A 66 2.00 -6.99 -2.04
CA TYR A 66 1.55 -6.04 -3.07
C TYR A 66 2.00 -4.60 -2.85
N PHE A 67 2.73 -4.35 -1.77
CA PHE A 67 3.22 -3.02 -1.43
C PHE A 67 4.61 -2.87 -2.02
N PHE A 68 4.76 -1.93 -2.96
CA PHE A 68 6.05 -1.70 -3.57
C PHE A 68 7.04 -1.12 -2.53
N PRO A 69 8.28 -1.62 -2.46
CA PRO A 69 9.29 -1.14 -1.54
C PRO A 69 9.84 0.21 -2.03
N ASP A 70 9.37 1.29 -1.43
CA ASP A 70 9.85 2.64 -1.73
C ASP A 70 9.63 3.57 -0.53
N THR A 71 10.09 4.82 -0.67
CA THR A 71 9.89 5.89 0.28
C THR A 71 8.71 6.76 -0.13
N TYR A 72 7.67 6.70 0.68
CA TYR A 72 6.41 7.40 0.47
C TYR A 72 6.32 8.63 1.35
N ARG A 73 5.73 9.70 0.80
CA ARG A 73 5.32 10.89 1.54
C ARG A 73 3.82 10.93 1.70
N PHE A 74 3.39 11.19 2.94
CA PHE A 74 1.99 11.30 3.33
C PHE A 74 1.77 12.51 4.21
N PHE A 75 0.57 13.09 4.15
CA PHE A 75 0.16 14.09 5.12
C PHE A 75 -0.23 13.42 6.45
N LYS A 76 0.01 14.11 7.57
CA LYS A 76 -0.60 13.74 8.85
C LYS A 76 -2.12 13.65 8.71
N ASN A 77 -2.71 12.67 9.39
CA ASN A 77 -4.13 12.30 9.28
C ASN A 77 -4.56 11.75 7.91
N THR A 78 -3.63 11.27 7.09
CA THR A 78 -4.01 10.48 5.91
C THR A 78 -4.81 9.25 6.34
N SER A 79 -5.70 8.77 5.47
CA SER A 79 -6.44 7.54 5.76
C SER A 79 -5.57 6.32 5.46
N ALA A 80 -5.76 5.22 6.21
CA ALA A 80 -5.13 3.94 5.89
C ALA A 80 -5.41 3.50 4.44
N ARG A 81 -6.64 3.74 3.96
CA ARG A 81 -7.03 3.50 2.56
C ARG A 81 -6.15 4.25 1.57
N SER A 82 -5.89 5.53 1.81
CA SER A 82 -5.06 6.36 0.93
C SER A 82 -3.61 5.88 0.90
N ILE A 83 -3.08 5.37 2.03
CA ILE A 83 -1.75 4.75 2.08
C ILE A 83 -1.72 3.49 1.21
N ILE A 84 -2.71 2.61 1.39
CA ILE A 84 -2.82 1.36 0.63
C ILE A 84 -2.93 1.64 -0.87
N GLU A 85 -3.85 2.51 -1.27
CA GLU A 85 -4.06 2.86 -2.68
C GLU A 85 -2.81 3.47 -3.32
N LYS A 86 -2.05 4.28 -2.57
CA LYS A 86 -0.78 4.82 -3.06
C LYS A 86 0.24 3.71 -3.27
N ALA A 87 0.42 2.81 -2.29
CA ALA A 87 1.35 1.70 -2.41
C ALA A 87 1.01 0.74 -3.57
N LEU A 88 -0.28 0.41 -3.73
CA LEU A 88 -0.76 -0.45 -4.82
C LEU A 88 -0.62 0.20 -6.20
N ARG A 89 -0.88 1.51 -6.29
CA ARG A 89 -0.70 2.27 -7.54
C ARG A 89 0.75 2.27 -7.99
N GLU A 90 1.69 2.54 -7.08
CA GLU A 90 3.12 2.48 -7.42
C GLU A 90 3.52 1.07 -7.90
N MET A 91 3.01 0.01 -7.26
CA MET A 91 3.27 -1.37 -7.71
C MET A 91 2.75 -1.61 -9.14
N ASP A 92 1.50 -1.25 -9.41
CA ASP A 92 0.87 -1.40 -10.73
C ASP A 92 1.63 -0.61 -11.82
N GLU A 93 2.03 0.63 -11.51
CA GLU A 93 2.79 1.50 -12.41
C GLU A 93 4.20 0.94 -12.70
N LYS A 94 4.91 0.45 -11.68
CA LYS A 94 6.26 -0.14 -11.83
C LYS A 94 6.22 -1.42 -12.65
N LEU A 95 5.31 -2.34 -12.34
CA LEU A 95 5.13 -3.57 -13.11
C LEU A 95 4.77 -3.28 -14.57
N SER A 96 3.90 -2.29 -14.81
CA SER A 96 3.53 -1.90 -16.18
C SER A 96 4.70 -1.28 -16.96
N THR A 97 5.55 -0.51 -16.28
CA THR A 97 6.73 0.13 -16.87
C THR A 97 7.81 -0.90 -17.22
N GLU A 98 8.08 -1.84 -16.31
CA GLU A 98 9.05 -2.92 -16.52
C GLU A 98 8.61 -3.88 -17.64
N ALA A 99 7.31 -4.20 -17.70
CA ALA A 99 6.75 -5.02 -18.77
C ALA A 99 6.97 -4.35 -20.14
N ARG A 100 6.83 -3.02 -20.24
CA ARG A 100 7.08 -2.26 -21.47
C ARG A 100 8.57 -2.16 -21.80
N ALA A 101 9.44 -2.09 -20.81
CA ALA A 101 10.88 -1.98 -21.01
C ALA A 101 11.51 -3.25 -21.63
N LYS A 102 10.90 -4.43 -21.43
CA LYS A 102 11.37 -5.70 -22.03
C LYS A 102 11.01 -5.89 -23.50
N ILE A 103 10.22 -5.00 -24.10
CA ILE A 103 9.71 -5.12 -25.48
C ILE A 103 10.55 -4.26 -26.47
N LYS A 104 11.64 -3.65 -26.03
CA LYS A 104 12.50 -2.79 -26.86
C LYS A 104 13.95 -3.27 -26.85
#